data_AF-A0A8T5NDZ2-F1
#
_entry.id   AF-A0A8T5NDZ2-F1
#
_cell.length_a   1.000
_cell.length_b   1.000
_cell.length_c   1.000
_cell.angle_alpha   90.00
_cell.angle_beta   90.00
_cell.angle_gamma   90.00
#
_symmetry.space_group_name_H-M   'P 1'
#
loop_
_entity.id
_entity.type
_entity.pdbx_description
1 polymer ?
#
loop_
_entity_poly.entity_id
_entity_poly.type
_entity_poly.pdbx_seq_one_letter_code
_entity_poly.pdbx_strand_id
1 'polypeptide(L)' 'MQAIKGLAQNKREYGVQYCGCRQVTGDPKKDKDLICPCIHRTLDIQKRGSCKCGLFVKSYA' A
#
# COMPACT_ATOMS: atom_id res chain seq x y z
N MET A 1 13.89 -1.54 -5.62
CA MET A 1 12.65 -0.87 -5.16
C MET A 1 11.43 -1.51 -5.81
N GLN A 2 10.74 -2.42 -5.11
CA GLN A 2 9.67 -3.24 -5.68
C GLN A 2 8.25 -2.64 -5.50
N ALA A 3 8.02 -1.87 -4.44
CA ALA A 3 6.67 -1.37 -4.10
C ALA A 3 6.10 -0.32 -5.08
N ILE A 4 6.94 0.58 -5.62
CA ILE A 4 6.49 1.59 -6.60
C ILE A 4 6.09 0.93 -7.92
N LYS A 5 6.86 -0.06 -8.36
CA LYS A 5 6.53 -0.86 -9.55
C LYS A 5 5.21 -1.61 -9.35
N GLY A 6 5.01 -2.23 -8.18
CA GLY A 6 3.76 -2.90 -7.83
C GLY A 6 2.55 -1.95 -7.80
N LEU A 7 2.70 -0.73 -7.28
CA LEU A 7 1.64 0.30 -7.32
C LEU A 7 1.24 0.63 -8.77
N ALA A 8 2.23 0.84 -9.64
CA ALA A 8 1.99 1.16 -11.05
C ALA A 8 1.37 -0.02 -11.81
N GLN A 9 1.80 -1.25 -11.53
CA GLN A 9 1.23 -2.46 -12.12
C GLN A 9 -0.22 -2.65 -11.70
N ASN A 10 -0.50 -2.58 -10.40
CA ASN A 10 -1.87 -2.71 -9.87
C ASN A 10 -2.82 -1.67 -10.48
N LYS A 11 -2.36 -0.42 -10.64
CA LYS A 11 -3.14 0.64 -11.29
C LYS A 11 -3.42 0.33 -12.77
N ARG A 12 -2.48 -0.28 -13.49
CA ARG A 12 -2.67 -0.68 -14.90
C ARG A 12 -3.61 -1.89 -15.04
N GLU A 13 -3.45 -2.91 -14.19
CA GLU A 13 -4.18 -4.17 -14.30
C GLU A 13 -5.61 -4.09 -13.74
N TYR A 14 -5.78 -3.43 -12.59
CA TYR A 14 -7.06 -3.38 -11.89
C TYR A 14 -7.76 -2.02 -11.99
N GLY A 15 -7.15 -1.03 -12.64
CA GLY A 15 -7.64 0.35 -12.69
C GLY A 15 -7.54 1.11 -11.36
N VAL A 16 -7.12 0.44 -10.28
CA VAL A 16 -7.05 0.95 -8.92
C VAL A 16 -5.65 0.77 -8.37
N GLN A 17 -5.14 1.78 -7.68
CA GLN A 17 -3.80 1.76 -7.10
C GLN A 17 -3.78 0.96 -5.77
N TYR A 18 -3.87 -0.36 -5.82
CA TYR A 18 -3.70 -1.22 -4.66
C TYR A 18 -2.23 -1.28 -4.18
N CYS A 19 -1.98 -1.58 -2.89
CA CYS A 19 -0.62 -1.60 -2.34
C CYS A 19 0.27 -2.56 -3.13
N GLY A 20 1.38 -2.07 -3.69
CA GLY A 20 2.41 -2.89 -4.32
C GLY A 20 3.22 -3.76 -3.35
N CYS A 21 2.73 -3.96 -2.13
CA CYS A 21 3.43 -4.54 -0.99
C CYS A 21 2.65 -5.67 -0.29
N ARG A 22 1.36 -5.80 -0.63
CA ARG A 22 0.40 -6.76 -0.08
C ARG A 22 -0.22 -7.48 -1.26
N GLN A 23 -0.62 -8.73 -1.05
CA GLN A 23 -1.23 -9.55 -2.08
C GLN A 23 -2.61 -9.00 -2.40
N VAL A 24 -2.84 -8.68 -3.67
CA VAL A 24 -4.13 -8.25 -4.23
C VAL A 24 -4.81 -9.50 -4.76
N THR A 25 -6.08 -9.69 -4.43
CA THR A 25 -6.85 -10.87 -4.85
C THR A 25 -7.56 -10.67 -6.19
N GLY A 26 -7.71 -9.42 -6.63
CA GLY A 26 -8.47 -9.03 -7.80
C GLY A 26 -9.96 -8.84 -7.53
N ASP A 27 -10.42 -9.10 -6.29
CA ASP A 27 -11.79 -8.83 -5.86
C ASP A 27 -11.86 -7.45 -5.17
N PRO A 28 -12.50 -6.43 -5.79
CA PRO A 28 -12.57 -5.09 -5.24
C PRO A 28 -13.17 -5.02 -3.83
N LYS A 29 -14.08 -5.93 -3.46
CA LYS A 29 -14.70 -5.93 -2.13
C LYS A 29 -13.73 -6.37 -1.05
N LYS A 30 -12.83 -7.30 -1.36
CA LYS A 30 -11.79 -7.81 -0.45
C LYS A 30 -10.57 -6.89 -0.43
N ASP A 31 -10.25 -6.29 -1.57
CA ASP A 31 -9.04 -5.48 -1.73
C ASP A 31 -9.24 -3.99 -1.42
N LYS A 32 -10.47 -3.55 -1.08
CA LYS A 32 -10.80 -2.15 -0.74
C LYS A 32 -9.84 -1.55 0.29
N ASP A 33 -9.41 -2.35 1.27
CA ASP A 33 -8.54 -1.93 2.37
C ASP A 33 -7.06 -1.85 1.96
N LEU A 34 -6.73 -2.35 0.77
CA LEU A 34 -5.39 -2.35 0.17
C LEU A 34 -5.16 -1.16 -0.75
N ILE A 35 -6.16 -0.35 -1.08
CA ILE A 35 -6.01 0.86 -1.91
C ILE A 35 -4.99 1.80 -1.26
N CYS A 36 -3.93 2.13 -1.97
CA CYS A 36 -2.84 2.96 -1.45
C CYS A 36 -3.24 4.45 -1.46
N PRO A 37 -3.14 5.18 -0.33
CA PRO A 37 -2.60 4.80 0.98
C PRO A 37 -3.54 3.89 1.80
N CYS A 38 -3.13 2.63 2.02
CA CYS A 38 -3.97 1.59 2.62
C CYS A 38 -4.23 1.82 4.11
N ILE A 39 -5.30 1.23 4.65
CA ILE A 39 -5.70 1.38 6.07
C ILE A 39 -4.59 0.98 7.04
N HIS A 40 -3.77 0.00 6.64
CA HIS A 40 -2.68 -0.54 7.44
C HIS A 40 -1.53 0.46 7.61
N ARG A 41 -1.41 1.47 6.74
CA ARG A 41 -0.32 2.46 6.74
C ARG A 41 -0.16 3.13 8.10
N THR A 42 -1.26 3.56 8.71
CA THR A 42 -1.22 4.31 9.96
C THR A 42 -0.73 3.43 11.12
N LEU A 43 -1.28 2.23 11.24
CA LEU A 43 -0.84 1.23 12.24
C LEU A 43 0.64 0.86 12.06
N ASP A 44 1.04 0.66 10.80
CA ASP A 44 2.42 0.38 10.41
C ASP A 44 3.37 1.50 10.87
N ILE A 45 3.03 2.77 10.57
CA ILE A 45 3.84 3.93 10.98
C ILE A 45 3.89 4.07 12.50
N GLN A 46 2.77 3.86 13.20
CA GLN A 46 2.75 3.94 14.66
C GLN A 46 3.64 2.87 15.32
N LYS A 47 3.66 1.64 14.78
CA LYS A 47 4.41 0.53 15.36
C LYS A 47 5.91 0.53 15.03
N ARG A 48 6.28 0.92 13.81
CA ARG A 48 7.69 0.81 13.34
C ARG A 48 8.26 2.10 12.75
N GLY A 49 7.55 3.22 12.84
CA GLY A 49 7.98 4.50 12.27
C GLY A 49 7.88 4.57 10.73
N SER A 50 7.38 3.53 10.05
CA SER A 50 7.24 3.51 8.59
C SER A 50 6.12 2.58 8.09
N CYS A 51 5.64 2.77 6.87
CA CYS A 51 4.75 1.84 6.18
C CYS A 51 5.50 0.55 5.78
N LYS A 52 4.80 -0.57 5.51
CA LYS A 52 5.43 -1.87 5.23
C LYS A 52 6.39 -1.85 4.06
N CYS A 53 6.07 -1.02 3.09
CA CYS A 53 6.87 -0.80 1.89
C CYS A 53 7.93 0.29 2.03
N GLY A 54 8.03 0.98 3.18
CA GLY A 54 8.94 2.11 3.39
C GLY A 54 8.55 3.41 2.68
N LEU A 55 7.44 3.44 1.92
CA LEU A 55 7.01 4.62 1.16
C LEU A 55 6.53 5.80 2.02
N PHE A 56 6.04 5.52 3.22
CA PHE A 56 5.64 6.53 4.19
C PHE A 56 6.43 6.32 5.46
N VAL A 57 6.89 7.41 6.08
CA VAL A 57 7.63 7.40 7.33
C VAL A 57 7.00 8.38 8.32
N LYS A 58 7.23 8.16 9.61
CA LYS A 58 6.87 9.13 10.65
C LYS A 58 7.68 10.41 10.41
N SER A 59 7.01 11.55 10.40
CA SER A 59 7.68 12.85 10.42
C SER A 59 8.20 13.12 11.84
N TYR A 60 9.47 13.48 11.95
CA TYR A 60 10.07 14.01 13.18
C TYR A 60 10.19 15.51 12.94
N ALA A 61 9.20 16.26 13.43
CA ALA A 61 9.18 17.71 13.48
C ALA A 61 9.10 18.13 14.95
#